data_AF-A0A9J6FNJ1-F1
#
_entry.id   AF-A0A9J6FNJ1-F1
#
_cell.length_a   1.000
_cell.length_b   1.000
_cell.length_c   1.000
_cell.angle_alpha   90.00
_cell.angle_beta   90.00
_cell.angle_gamma   90.00
#
_symmetry.space_group_name_H-M   'P 1'
#
loop_
_entity.id
_entity.type
_entity.pdbx_description
1 polymer ?
#
loop_
_entity_poly.entity_id
_entity_poly.type
_entity_poly.pdbx_seq_one_letter_code
_entity_poly.pdbx_strand_id
1 'polypeptide(L)'
;MEPAGKEKKINIMDTKFYIGNVDIPVATTEGTWKYLGLSFSVRGVEGKPLCSTLKEYLDMIGRAPLKPQQRLVVLCQYLLPELHHVLILGPISAKILTRLDRAVRVAVRLWLRFAA
;
A
#
# COMPACT_ATOMS: atom_id res chain seq x y z
N MET A 1 -13.47 -7.47 -54.22
CA MET A 1 -13.57 -6.52 -53.10
C MET A 1 -14.88 -6.85 -52.40
N GLU A 2 -14.84 -7.71 -51.39
CA GLU A 2 -16.05 -8.18 -50.70
C GLU A 2 -16.35 -7.28 -49.50
N PRO A 3 -17.61 -6.82 -49.31
CA PRO A 3 -17.94 -5.92 -48.22
C PRO A 3 -18.05 -6.69 -46.90
N ALA A 4 -17.04 -6.56 -46.04
CA ALA A 4 -17.09 -7.05 -44.66
C ALA A 4 -18.12 -6.21 -43.87
N GLY A 5 -19.30 -6.79 -43.61
CA GLY A 5 -20.33 -6.18 -42.79
C GLY A 5 -19.88 -6.00 -41.34
N LYS A 6 -20.03 -4.78 -40.81
CA LYS A 6 -20.14 -4.37 -39.39
C LYS A 6 -19.44 -5.20 -38.30
N GLU A 7 -18.29 -5.82 -38.55
CA GLU A 7 -17.46 -6.40 -37.50
C GLU A 7 -16.49 -5.35 -36.98
N LYS A 8 -16.61 -5.01 -35.69
CA LYS A 8 -15.63 -4.17 -34.99
C LYS A 8 -14.33 -4.95 -34.85
N LYS A 9 -13.44 -4.84 -35.82
CA LYS A 9 -12.07 -5.39 -35.75
C LYS A 9 -11.22 -4.46 -34.89
N ILE A 10 -10.76 -4.95 -33.74
CA ILE A 10 -9.76 -4.27 -32.92
C ILE A 10 -8.37 -4.70 -33.40
N ASN A 11 -7.55 -3.74 -33.80
CA ASN A 11 -6.16 -3.99 -34.15
C ASN A 11 -5.33 -4.02 -32.87
N ILE A 12 -4.96 -5.21 -32.39
CA ILE A 12 -4.08 -5.37 -31.23
C ILE A 12 -2.66 -5.37 -31.77
N MET A 13 -1.97 -4.23 -31.68
CA MET A 13 -0.56 -4.16 -32.06
C MET A 13 0.28 -4.80 -30.96
N ASP A 14 1.04 -5.86 -31.31
CA ASP A 14 1.99 -6.53 -30.42
C ASP A 14 3.28 -5.70 -30.29
N THR A 15 3.14 -4.48 -29.76
CA THR A 15 4.25 -3.55 -29.59
C THR A 15 5.01 -3.91 -28.31
N LYS A 16 6.24 -4.40 -28.46
CA LYS A 16 7.15 -4.69 -27.35
C LYS A 16 7.88 -3.43 -26.92
N PHE A 17 7.90 -3.16 -25.62
CA PHE A 17 8.62 -2.03 -25.03
C PHE A 17 9.91 -2.52 -24.40
N TYR A 18 10.98 -1.72 -24.51
CA TYR A 18 12.29 -2.05 -23.98
C TYR A 18 12.80 -0.91 -23.10
N ILE A 19 13.33 -1.23 -21.92
CA ILE A 19 14.14 -0.30 -21.11
C ILE A 19 15.59 -0.78 -21.22
N GLY A 20 16.42 0.00 -21.93
CA GLY A 20 17.74 -0.45 -22.35
C GLY A 20 17.63 -1.62 -23.32
N ASN A 21 18.05 -2.81 -22.90
CA ASN A 21 18.03 -4.06 -23.70
C ASN A 21 17.16 -5.17 -23.07
N VAL A 22 16.32 -4.81 -22.09
CA VAL A 22 15.41 -5.74 -21.39
C VAL A 22 13.98 -5.45 -21.85
N ASP A 23 13.26 -6.49 -22.24
CA ASP A 23 11.85 -6.39 -22.61
C ASP A 23 10.99 -6.15 -21.37
N ILE A 24 10.08 -5.18 -21.48
CA ILE A 24 9.09 -4.92 -20.44
C ILE A 24 7.92 -5.88 -20.69
N PRO A 25 7.64 -6.80 -19.76
CA PRO A 25 6.51 -7.71 -19.92
C PRO A 25 5.21 -6.91 -19.96
N VAL A 26 4.38 -7.19 -20.96
CA VAL A 26 3.03 -6.64 -21.03
C VAL A 26 2.25 -7.19 -19.83
N ALA A 27 1.69 -6.30 -19.02
CA ALA A 27 0.90 -6.71 -17.87
C ALA A 27 -0.39 -7.40 -18.34
N THR A 28 -0.52 -8.70 -18.06
CA THR A 28 -1.78 -9.45 -18.25
C THR A 28 -2.88 -8.84 -17.38
N THR A 29 -4.16 -9.03 -17.73
CA THR A 29 -5.32 -8.53 -16.95
C THR A 29 -5.31 -8.88 -15.46
N GLU A 30 -4.65 -9.98 -15.08
CA GLU A 30 -4.48 -10.45 -13.70
C GLU A 30 -3.06 -10.27 -13.16
N GLY A 31 -2.17 -9.68 -13.96
CA GLY A 31 -0.78 -9.46 -13.59
C GLY A 31 -0.67 -8.53 -12.39
N THR A 32 0.07 -8.97 -11.39
CA THR A 32 0.47 -8.14 -10.26
C THR A 32 1.99 -8.04 -10.19
N TRP A 33 2.51 -6.87 -9.84
CA TRP A 33 3.94 -6.64 -9.70
C TRP A 33 4.23 -5.76 -8.49
N LYS A 34 5.40 -5.94 -7.89
CA LYS A 34 5.82 -5.17 -6.72
C LYS A 34 6.68 -3.99 -7.17
N TYR A 35 6.29 -2.78 -6.79
CA TYR A 35 7.06 -1.57 -7.03
C TYR A 35 7.11 -0.72 -5.75
N LEU A 36 8.30 -0.31 -5.33
CA LEU A 36 8.54 0.45 -4.09
C LEU A 36 7.90 -0.18 -2.83
N GLY A 37 7.73 -1.51 -2.79
CA GLY A 37 7.09 -2.18 -1.65
C GLY A 37 5.57 -2.29 -1.69
N LEU A 38 4.93 -1.77 -2.75
CA LEU A 38 3.50 -1.89 -3.00
C LEU A 38 3.23 -2.89 -4.11
N SER A 39 2.13 -3.62 -4.00
CA SER A 39 1.63 -4.47 -5.08
C SER A 39 0.75 -3.62 -6.00
N PHE A 40 1.07 -3.65 -7.29
CA PHE A 40 0.29 -3.03 -8.34
C PHE A 40 -0.38 -4.12 -9.15
N SER A 41 -1.60 -3.85 -9.57
CA SER A 41 -2.35 -4.59 -10.57
C SER A 41 -2.58 -3.67 -11.77
N VAL A 42 -3.04 -4.22 -12.90
CA VAL A 42 -3.45 -3.42 -14.08
C VAL A 42 -4.49 -2.35 -13.73
N ARG A 43 -5.29 -2.56 -12.68
CA ARG A 43 -6.29 -1.58 -12.21
C ARG A 43 -5.72 -0.48 -11.30
N GLY A 44 -4.47 -0.56 -10.89
CA GLY A 44 -3.83 0.36 -9.96
C GLY A 44 -3.22 -0.34 -8.75
N VAL A 45 -2.96 0.42 -7.69
CA VAL A 45 -2.33 -0.12 -6.48
C VAL A 45 -3.31 -1.03 -5.75
N GLU A 46 -2.88 -2.25 -5.46
CA GLU A 46 -3.63 -3.20 -4.67
C GLU A 46 -3.60 -2.75 -3.20
N GLY A 47 -4.78 -2.61 -2.61
CA GLY A 47 -4.91 -2.12 -1.24
C GLY A 47 -4.28 -3.08 -0.23
N LYS A 48 -3.13 -2.72 0.33
CA LYS A 48 -2.56 -3.43 1.48
C LYS A 48 -3.52 -3.30 2.67
N PRO A 49 -3.73 -4.36 3.50
CA PRO A 49 -4.60 -4.28 4.67
C PRO A 49 -3.96 -3.44 5.80
N LEU A 50 -3.89 -2.12 5.59
CA LEU A 50 -3.23 -1.13 6.44
C LEU A 50 -3.70 -1.18 7.90
N CYS A 51 -5.00 -1.38 8.12
CA CYS A 51 -5.56 -1.40 9.47
C CYS A 51 -5.06 -2.61 10.29
N SER A 52 -4.95 -3.79 9.68
CA SER A 52 -4.48 -4.99 10.40
C SER A 52 -2.97 -4.93 10.59
N THR A 53 -2.23 -4.56 9.54
CA THR A 53 -0.78 -4.40 9.60
C THR A 53 -0.36 -3.36 10.66
N LEU A 54 -1.03 -2.19 10.70
CA LEU A 54 -0.76 -1.20 11.75
C LEU A 54 -1.02 -1.76 13.14
N LYS A 55 -2.13 -2.47 13.32
CA LYS A 55 -2.50 -3.05 14.62
C LYS A 55 -1.44 -4.06 15.09
N GLU A 56 -0.98 -4.93 14.19
CA GLU A 56 0.09 -5.90 14.48
C GLU A 56 1.38 -5.20 14.91
N TYR A 57 1.79 -4.13 14.21
CA TYR A 57 2.97 -3.37 14.59
C TYR A 57 2.82 -2.65 15.94
N LEU A 58 1.66 -2.06 16.22
CA LEU A 58 1.38 -1.43 17.51
C LEU A 58 1.39 -2.46 18.64
N ASP A 59 0.80 -3.64 18.44
CA ASP A 59 0.81 -4.73 19.41
C ASP A 59 2.25 -5.24 19.67
N MET A 60 3.06 -5.35 18.62
CA MET A 60 4.48 -5.74 18.73
C MET A 60 5.29 -4.72 19.55
N ILE A 61 5.15 -3.42 19.26
CA ILE A 61 5.83 -2.34 20.02
C ILE A 61 5.35 -2.31 21.47
N GLY A 62 4.05 -2.54 21.70
CA GLY A 62 3.45 -2.57 23.03
C GLY A 62 3.94 -3.74 23.89
N ARG A 63 4.17 -4.91 23.29
CA ARG A 63 4.68 -6.12 23.98
C ARG A 63 6.17 -6.05 24.28
N ALA A 64 6.94 -5.34 23.44
CA ALA A 64 8.38 -5.23 23.64
C ALA A 64 8.72 -4.56 24.99
N PRO A 65 9.76 -5.04 25.72
CA PRO A 65 10.20 -4.47 27.00
C PRO A 65 10.97 -3.16 26.80
N LEU A 66 10.32 -2.16 26.20
CA LEU A 66 10.87 -0.84 25.87
C LEU A 66 10.31 0.22 26.81
N LYS A 67 11.11 1.25 27.12
CA LYS A 67 10.61 2.43 27.85
C LYS A 67 9.54 3.14 27.01
N PRO A 68 8.51 3.76 27.61
CA PRO A 68 7.46 4.47 26.86
C PRO A 68 8.01 5.52 25.88
N GLN A 69 9.07 6.22 26.27
CA GLN A 69 9.78 7.17 25.41
C GLN A 69 10.40 6.49 24.18
N GLN A 70 11.00 5.30 24.36
CA GLN A 70 11.57 4.52 23.25
C GLN A 70 10.47 4.01 22.30
N ARG A 71 9.31 3.60 22.84
CA ARG A 71 8.14 3.21 22.02
C ARG A 71 7.66 4.36 21.14
N LEU A 72 7.62 5.59 21.69
CA LEU A 72 7.28 6.78 20.91
C LEU A 72 8.30 7.08 19.81
N VAL A 73 9.59 6.98 20.11
CA VAL A 73 10.65 7.17 19.10
C VAL A 73 10.49 6.15 17.97
N VAL A 74 10.27 4.88 18.30
CA VAL A 74 10.04 3.82 17.31
C VAL A 74 8.82 4.13 16.43
N LEU A 75 7.71 4.51 17.06
CA LEU A 75 6.47 4.86 16.36
C LEU A 75 6.68 6.04 15.41
N CYS A 76 7.19 7.16 15.92
CA CYS A 76 7.26 8.40 15.15
C CYS A 76 8.35 8.37 14.08
N GLN A 77 9.47 7.71 14.33
CA GLN A 77 10.65 7.78 13.45
C GLN A 77 10.76 6.63 12.46
N TYR A 78 10.14 5.48 12.74
CA TYR A 78 10.23 4.31 11.87
C TYR A 78 8.86 3.90 11.34
N LEU A 79 7.88 3.74 12.23
CA LEU A 79 6.57 3.21 11.83
C LEU A 79 5.75 4.19 10.98
N LEU A 80 5.64 5.44 11.41
CA LEU A 80 4.84 6.45 10.69
C LEU A 80 5.40 6.73 9.28
N PRO A 81 6.72 6.93 9.07
CA PRO A 81 7.27 7.12 7.72
C PRO A 81 7.02 5.92 6.79
N GLU A 82 7.11 4.69 7.30
CA GLU A 82 6.81 3.49 6.50
C GLU A 82 5.34 3.48 6.03
N LEU A 83 4.42 3.90 6.92
CA LEU A 83 3.02 4.04 6.57
C LEU A 83 2.79 5.20 5.60
N HIS A 84 3.44 6.34 5.77
CA HIS A 84 3.30 7.49 4.87
C HIS A 84 3.63 7.13 3.42
N HIS A 85 4.66 6.31 3.19
CA HIS A 85 5.00 5.84 1.86
C HIS A 85 3.82 5.09 1.20
N VAL A 86 3.21 4.16 1.93
CA VAL A 86 2.01 3.44 1.45
C VAL A 86 0.82 4.38 1.34
N LEU A 87 0.71 5.35 2.25
CA LEU A 87 -0.43 6.26 2.31
C LEU A 87 -0.49 7.27 1.15
N ILE A 88 0.67 7.69 0.66
CA ILE A 88 0.79 8.64 -0.46
C ILE A 88 0.55 7.95 -1.79
N LEU A 89 1.00 6.71 -1.94
CA LEU A 89 0.98 6.00 -3.21
C LEU A 89 -0.25 5.10 -3.40
N GLY A 90 -0.93 4.71 -2.32
CA GLY A 90 -2.08 3.81 -2.36
C GLY A 90 -3.45 4.50 -2.41
N PRO A 91 -4.52 3.79 -2.82
CA PRO A 91 -5.89 4.29 -2.78
C PRO A 91 -6.39 4.32 -1.34
N ILE A 92 -6.47 5.51 -0.74
CA ILE A 92 -6.95 5.69 0.64
C ILE A 92 -8.14 6.62 0.71
N SER A 93 -9.13 6.17 1.48
CA SER A 93 -10.27 6.98 1.89
C SER A 93 -9.96 7.70 3.21
N ALA A 94 -10.52 8.89 3.38
CA ALA A 94 -10.49 9.63 4.65
C ALA A 94 -10.95 8.76 5.84
N LYS A 95 -11.94 7.88 5.65
CA LYS A 95 -12.43 6.96 6.68
C LYS A 95 -11.34 6.00 7.18
N ILE A 96 -10.48 5.52 6.28
CA ILE A 96 -9.36 4.64 6.64
C ILE A 96 -8.33 5.46 7.42
N LEU A 97 -7.99 6.66 6.95
CA LEU A 97 -7.02 7.52 7.63
C LEU A 97 -7.43 7.85 9.06
N THR A 98 -8.69 8.21 9.29
CA THR A 98 -9.23 8.47 10.64
C THR A 98 -9.17 7.23 11.54
N ARG A 99 -9.41 6.04 10.99
CA ARG A 99 -9.29 4.78 11.74
C ARG A 99 -7.85 4.51 12.15
N LEU A 100 -6.88 4.74 11.26
CA LEU A 100 -5.46 4.57 11.55
C LEU A 100 -5.01 5.55 12.63
N ASP A 101 -5.34 6.84 12.49
CA ASP A 101 -5.01 7.86 13.49
C ASP A 101 -5.61 7.53 14.88
N ARG A 102 -6.88 7.11 14.92
CA ARG A 102 -7.52 6.66 16.17
C ARG A 102 -6.77 5.49 16.80
N ALA A 103 -6.37 4.50 16.01
CA ALA A 103 -5.64 3.33 16.51
C ALA A 103 -4.28 3.73 17.12
N VAL A 104 -3.52 4.60 16.44
CA VAL A 104 -2.25 5.13 16.96
C VAL A 104 -2.47 5.88 18.28
N ARG A 105 -3.44 6.79 18.35
CA ARG A 105 -3.71 7.57 19.57
C ARG A 105 -4.12 6.70 20.76
N VAL A 106 -4.87 5.62 20.52
CA VAL A 106 -5.25 4.67 21.58
C VAL A 106 -4.03 3.92 22.10
N ALA A 107 -3.17 3.41 21.21
CA ALA A 107 -1.94 2.73 21.61
C ALA A 107 -0.98 3.66 22.39
N VAL A 108 -0.82 4.91 21.92
CA VAL A 108 0.02 5.90 22.61
C VAL A 108 -0.50 6.22 24.01
N ARG A 109 -1.82 6.42 24.17
CA ARG A 109 -2.42 6.63 25.51
C ARG A 109 -2.15 5.47 26.45
N LEU A 110 -2.29 4.24 25.95
CA LEU A 110 -2.01 3.02 26.71
C LEU A 110 -0.54 2.96 27.16
N TRP A 111 0.41 3.27 26.27
CA TRP A 111 1.84 3.22 26.60
C TRP A 111 2.27 4.31 27.59
N LEU A 112 1.67 5.48 27.50
CA LEU A 112 1.97 6.62 28.37
C LEU A 112 1.19 6.59 29.69
N ARG A 113 0.33 5.59 29.89
CA ARG A 113 -0.55 5.46 31.06
C ARG A 113 -1.40 6.72 31.28
N PHE A 114 -1.75 7.45 30.21
CA PHE A 114 -2.80 8.44 30.30
C PHE A 114 -4.09 7.67 30.51
N ALA A 115 -4.64 7.74 31.74
CA ALA A 115 -5.93 7.14 32.05
C ALA A 115 -6.96 7.63 31.02
N ALA A 116 -7.70 6.68 30.46
CA ALA A 116 -8.70 6.93 29.41
C ALA A 116 -9.89 7.72 29.97
#